data_AF-A0A7J9D7K6-F1
#
_entry.id   AF-A0A7J9D7K6-F1
#
_cell.length_a   1.000
_cell.length_b   1.000
_cell.length_c   1.000
_cell.angle_alpha   90.00
_cell.angle_beta   90.00
_cell.angle_gamma   90.00
#
_symmetry.space_group_name_H-M   'P 1'
#
loop_
_entity.id
_entity.type
_entity.pdbx_description
1 polymer ?
#
loop_
_entity_poly.entity_id
_entity_poly.type
_entity_poly.pdbx_seq_one_letter_code
_entity_poly.pdbx_strand_id
1 'polypeptide(L)' 'MAIGIKYISQIEARAILEGLRLVWDKSFRQVELESDNALLIE' A
#
# COMPACT_ATOMS: atom_id res chain seq x y z
N MET A 1 -16.91 12.21 8.55
CA MET A 1 -15.91 12.36 7.47
C MET A 1 -14.59 11.64 7.81
N ALA A 2 -14.01 11.82 9.00
CA ALA A 2 -12.74 11.18 9.41
C ALA A 2 -12.74 9.63 9.43
N ILE A 3 -13.89 8.99 9.70
CA ILE A 3 -13.98 7.51 9.79
C ILE A 3 -13.82 6.86 8.41
N GLY A 4 -14.36 7.48 7.35
CA GLY A 4 -14.27 6.96 5.98
C GLY A 4 -12.83 6.98 5.46
N ILE A 5 -12.10 8.07 5.71
CA ILE A 5 -10.69 8.22 5.31
C ILE A 5 -9.83 7.16 6.00
N LYS A 6 -10.01 6.95 7.31
CA LYS A 6 -9.27 5.92 8.05
C LYS A 6 -9.50 4.52 7.49
N TYR A 7 -10.74 4.20 7.09
CA TYR A 7 -11.08 2.90 6.54
C TYR A 7 -10.49 2.70 5.13
N ILE A 8 -10.54 3.73 4.28
CA ILE A 8 -9.95 3.72 2.94
C ILE A 8 -8.42 3.53 3.03
N SER A 9 -7.74 4.31 3.88
CA SER A 9 -6.30 4.16 4.10
C SER A 9 -5.90 2.76 4.60
N GLN A 10 -6.73 2.11 5.41
CA GLN A 10 -6.46 0.74 5.86
C GLN A 10 -6.56 -0.29 4.73
N ILE A 11 -7.50 -0.11 3.81
CA ILE A 11 -7.65 -0.98 2.64
C ILE A 11 -6.43 -0.83 1.72
N GLU A 12 -6.04 0.41 1.44
CA GLU A 12 -4.89 0.71 0.58
C GLU A 12 -3.58 0.22 1.19
N ALA A 13 -3.37 0.43 2.50
CA ALA A 13 -2.20 -0.12 3.20
C ALA A 13 -2.15 -1.66 3.10
N ARG A 14 -3.30 -2.34 3.22
CA ARG A 14 -3.38 -3.79 3.06
C ARG A 14 -3.06 -4.23 1.63
N ALA A 15 -3.56 -3.50 0.63
CA ALA A 15 -3.26 -3.77 -0.77
C ALA A 15 -1.75 -3.65 -1.06
N ILE A 16 -1.10 -2.62 -0.51
CA ILE A 16 0.36 -2.44 -0.61
C ILE A 16 1.10 -3.62 0.01
N LEU A 17 0.72 -4.06 1.23
CA LEU A 17 1.38 -5.17 1.92
C LEU A 17 1.26 -6.50 1.15
N GLU A 18 0.07 -6.83 0.65
CA GLU A 18 -0.13 -8.04 -0.16
C GLU A 18 0.64 -7.96 -1.49
N GLY A 19 0.68 -6.77 -2.10
CA GLY A 19 1.50 -6.49 -3.28
C GLY A 19 2.98 -6.76 -3.00
N LEU A 20 3.53 -6.17 -1.94
CA LEU A 20 4.93 -6.34 -1.51
C LEU A 20 5.28 -7.81 -1.25
N ARG A 21 4.37 -8.56 -0.62
CA ARG A 21 4.55 -10.00 -0.39
C ARG A 21 4.64 -10.77 -1.72
N LEU A 22 3.79 -10.45 -2.69
CA LEU A 22 3.82 -11.09 -4.01
C LEU A 22 5.14 -10.82 -4.77
N VAL A 23 5.65 -9.58 -4.72
CA VAL A 23 6.92 -9.24 -5.39
C VAL A 23 8.12 -9.88 -4.68
N TRP A 24 8.06 -10.00 -3.36
CA TRP A 24 9.05 -10.74 -2.58
C TRP A 24 9.10 -12.22 -2.96
N ASP A 25 7.94 -12.89 -3.04
CA ASP A 25 7.83 -14.29 -3.45
C ASP A 25 8.36 -14.52 -4.88
N LYS A 26 8.30 -13.48 -5.72
CA LYS A 26 8.86 -13.49 -7.09
C LYS A 26 10.34 -13.07 -7.17
N SER A 27 11.02 -12.90 -6.02
CA SER A 27 12.44 -12.52 -5.93
C SER A 27 12.79 -11.16 -6.55
N PHE A 28 11.82 -10.25 -6.68
CA PHE A 28 12.12 -8.87 -7.05
C PHE A 28 12.83 -8.19 -5.88
N ARG A 29 13.99 -7.58 -6.14
CA ARG A 29 14.81 -6.93 -5.11
C ARG A 29 14.53 -5.45 -4.94
N GLN A 30 13.88 -4.84 -5.93
CA GLN A 30 13.55 -3.42 -5.96
C GLN A 30 12.21 -3.27 -6.68
N VAL A 31 11.33 -2.47 -6.08
CA VAL A 31 10.01 -2.15 -6.61
C VAL A 31 9.75 -0.66 -6.38
N GLU A 32 9.09 -0.03 -7.33
CA GLU A 32 8.58 1.33 -7.19
C GLU A 32 7.12 1.25 -6.78
N LEU A 33 6.75 1.98 -5.74
CA LEU A 33 5.39 2.06 -5.24
C LEU A 33 4.83 3.44 -5.55
N GLU A 34 3.82 3.48 -6.39
CA GLU A 34 3.04 4.69 -6.67
C GLU A 34 1.68 4.58 -5.96
N SER A 35 1.32 5.60 -5.20
CA SER A 35 0.01 5.73 -4.57
C SER A 35 -0.44 7.18 -4.67
N ASP A 36 -1.74 7.39 -4.77
CA ASP A 36 -2.38 8.71 -4.68
C ASP A 36 -2.75 9.09 -3.24
N ASN A 37 -2.60 8.16 -2.29
CA ASN A 37 -2.82 8.41 -0.88
C ASN A 37 -1.55 8.93 -0.21
N ALA A 38 -1.44 10.25 -0.07
CA ALA A 38 -0.33 10.93 0.59
C ALA A 38 -0.04 10.38 2.01
N LEU A 39 -1.06 9.92 2.74
CA LEU A 39 -0.90 9.35 4.09
C LEU A 39 -0.13 8.02 4.13
N LEU A 40 0.10 7.37 2.99
CA LEU A 40 0.81 6.09 2.89
C LEU A 40 2.23 6.24 2.33
N ILE A 41 2.59 7.42 1.84
CA ILE A 41 3.83 7.69 1.12
C ILE A 41 4.72 8.68 1.89
N GLU A 42 4.12 9.59 2.67
CA GLU A 42 4.81 10.51 3.60
C GLU A 42 4.90 9.93 5.01
#